data_AF-K1JNC1-F1
#
_entry.id   AF-K1JNC1-F1
#
_cell.length_a   1.000
_cell.length_b   1.000
_cell.length_c   1.000
_cell.angle_alpha   90.00
_cell.angle_beta   90.00
_cell.angle_gamma   90.00
#
_symmetry.space_group_name_H-M   'P 1'
#
loop_
_entity.id
_entity.type
_entity.pdbx_description
1 polymer ?
#
loop_
_entity_poly.entity_id
_entity_poly.type
_entity_poly.pdbx_seq_one_letter_code
_entity_poly.pdbx_strand_id
1 'polypeptide(L)'
;MDLLWLFSLLALAASLYAMRFWDRRHAHPDWLRLPTRAEYLSAHPECASGDTLSARCCACGSDKVLGHPQTGWFDHRFRHTCLACGKVLFRTEEPR
;
A
#
# COMPACT_ATOMS: atom_id res chain seq x y z
N MET A 1 -6.04 -43.52 17.91
CA MET A 1 -5.45 -42.72 16.81
C MET A 1 -6.29 -41.49 16.45
N ASP A 2 -7.59 -41.48 16.74
CA ASP A 2 -8.53 -40.44 16.29
C ASP A 2 -8.27 -39.04 16.86
N LEU A 3 -7.85 -38.97 18.13
CA LEU A 3 -7.57 -37.69 18.78
C LEU A 3 -6.39 -36.94 18.14
N LEU A 4 -5.33 -37.67 17.76
CA LEU A 4 -4.17 -37.08 17.08
C LEU A 4 -4.53 -36.56 15.69
N TRP A 5 -5.33 -37.31 14.93
CA TRP A 5 -5.84 -36.87 13.63
C TRP A 5 -6.74 -35.63 13.73
N LEU A 6 -7.60 -35.57 14.75
CA LEU A 6 -8.42 -34.39 15.04
C LEU A 6 -7.57 -33.16 15.36
N PHE A 7 -6.53 -33.31 16.20
CA PHE A 7 -5.60 -32.22 16.50
C PHE A 7 -4.84 -31.75 15.26
N SER A 8 -4.39 -32.68 14.41
CA SER A 8 -3.71 -32.33 13.16
C SER A 8 -4.62 -31.56 12.19
N LEU A 9 -5.88 -31.96 12.05
CA LEU A 9 -6.88 -31.25 11.24
C LEU A 9 -7.16 -29.84 11.77
N LEU A 10 -7.32 -29.70 13.09
CA LEU A 10 -7.52 -28.41 13.75
C LEU A 10 -6.32 -27.49 13.56
N ALA A 11 -5.09 -28.01 13.74
CA ALA A 11 -3.87 -27.24 13.55
C ALA A 11 -3.71 -26.77 12.09
N LEU A 12 -4.01 -27.64 11.11
CA LEU A 12 -3.99 -27.28 9.70
C LEU A 12 -5.02 -26.20 9.39
N ALA A 13 -6.27 -26.37 9.85
CA ALA A 13 -7.34 -25.40 9.64
C ALA A 13 -7.00 -24.03 10.26
N ALA A 14 -6.48 -24.02 11.49
CA ALA A 14 -6.05 -22.80 12.16
C ALA A 14 -4.90 -22.10 11.43
N SER A 15 -3.94 -22.86 10.92
CA SER A 15 -2.80 -22.32 10.16
C SER A 15 -3.25 -21.69 8.84
N LEU A 16 -4.13 -22.37 8.10
CA LEU A 16 -4.72 -21.84 6.86
C LEU A 16 -5.56 -20.60 7.13
N TYR A 17 -6.34 -20.60 8.21
CA TYR A 17 -7.11 -19.43 8.63
C TYR A 17 -6.19 -18.26 8.99
N ALA A 18 -5.14 -18.49 9.77
CA ALA A 18 -4.17 -17.48 10.15
C ALA A 18 -3.47 -16.89 8.91
N MET A 19 -3.01 -17.72 7.98
CA MET A 19 -2.42 -17.28 6.71
C MET A 19 -3.41 -16.42 5.90
N ARG A 20 -4.66 -16.87 5.76
CA ARG A 20 -5.68 -16.14 5.00
C ARG A 20 -6.06 -14.82 5.66
N PHE A 21 -6.12 -14.80 6.98
CA PHE A 21 -6.37 -13.60 7.77
C PHE A 21 -5.23 -12.60 7.62
N TRP A 22 -3.98 -13.08 7.72
CA TRP A 22 -2.78 -12.26 7.52
C TRP A 22 -2.74 -11.68 6.11
N ASP A 23 -2.92 -12.51 5.10
CA ASP A 23 -3.01 -12.11 3.70
C ASP A 23 -4.09 -11.04 3.51
N ARG A 24 -5.34 -11.24 3.95
CA ARG A 24 -6.39 -10.21 3.81
C ARG A 24 -6.07 -8.91 4.52
N ARG A 25 -5.46 -8.97 5.71
CA ARG A 25 -5.11 -7.76 6.48
C ARG A 25 -3.99 -6.96 5.81
N HIS A 26 -3.08 -7.66 5.13
CA HIS A 26 -1.91 -7.07 4.46
C HIS A 26 -2.10 -6.84 2.95
N ALA A 27 -3.15 -7.40 2.35
CA ALA A 27 -3.42 -7.30 0.91
C ALA A 27 -3.97 -5.94 0.47
N HIS A 28 -4.19 -4.98 1.40
CA HIS A 28 -4.63 -3.59 1.16
C HIS A 28 -5.30 -3.40 -0.22
N PRO A 29 -6.55 -3.85 -0.42
CA PRO A 29 -7.19 -3.84 -1.75
C PRO A 29 -7.26 -2.44 -2.37
N ASP A 30 -7.23 -1.38 -1.54
CA ASP A 30 -7.20 0.01 -1.99
C ASP A 30 -5.85 0.45 -2.56
N TRP A 31 -4.76 -0.28 -2.32
CA TRP A 31 -3.47 -0.01 -2.94
C TRP A 31 -3.52 -0.16 -4.45
N LEU A 32 -4.08 -1.27 -4.92
CA LEU A 32 -4.19 -1.56 -6.36
C LEU A 32 -5.11 -0.56 -7.09
N ARG A 33 -6.01 0.12 -6.35
CA ARG A 33 -6.91 1.15 -6.87
C ARG A 33 -6.24 2.50 -7.01
N LEU A 34 -5.11 2.72 -6.35
CA LEU A 34 -4.40 3.99 -6.44
C LEU A 34 -3.68 4.10 -7.79
N PRO A 35 -3.71 5.29 -8.43
CA PRO A 35 -2.94 5.50 -9.64
C PRO A 35 -1.44 5.45 -9.29
N THR A 36 -0.64 4.99 -10.25
CA THR A 36 0.82 5.15 -10.21
C THR A 36 1.20 6.63 -10.33
N ARG A 37 2.43 7.00 -9.95
CA ARG A 37 2.91 8.38 -10.13
C ARG A 37 2.80 8.84 -11.58
N ALA A 38 3.12 7.98 -12.55
CA ALA A 38 3.04 8.30 -13.97
C ALA A 38 1.59 8.59 -14.41
N GLU A 39 0.63 7.77 -13.97
CA GLU A 39 -0.80 7.99 -14.25
C GLU A 39 -1.34 9.25 -13.57
N TYR A 40 -0.88 9.55 -12.36
CA TYR A 40 -1.27 10.77 -11.66
C TYR A 40 -0.73 12.03 -12.37
N LEU A 41 0.52 12.00 -12.83
CA LEU A 41 1.13 13.12 -13.55
C LEU A 41 0.62 13.25 -14.99
N SER A 42 0.17 12.17 -15.63
CA SER A 42 -0.48 12.28 -16.95
C SER A 42 -1.84 12.97 -16.85
N ALA A 43 -2.56 12.77 -15.75
CA ALA A 43 -3.80 13.49 -15.46
C ALA A 43 -3.55 14.95 -15.02
N HIS A 44 -2.41 15.22 -14.37
CA HIS A 44 -2.07 16.52 -13.80
C HIS A 44 -0.60 16.93 -14.04
N PRO A 45 -0.25 17.32 -15.27
CA PRO A 45 1.12 17.70 -15.62
C PRO A 45 1.63 18.92 -14.84
N GLU A 46 0.74 19.83 -14.43
CA GLU A 46 1.04 21.04 -13.64
C GLU A 46 1.57 20.75 -12.23
N CYS A 47 1.33 19.54 -11.72
CA CYS A 47 1.73 19.12 -10.38
C CYS A 47 3.08 18.40 -10.34
N ALA A 48 3.80 18.36 -11.46
CA ALA A 48 5.14 17.80 -11.50
C ALA A 48 6.06 18.54 -10.50
N SER A 49 6.69 17.77 -9.62
CA SER A 49 7.80 18.26 -8.80
C SER A 49 9.10 18.14 -9.59
N GLY A 50 10.11 18.94 -9.24
CA GLY A 50 11.44 18.83 -9.84
C GLY A 50 12.19 17.56 -9.43
N ASP A 51 11.68 16.84 -8.43
CA ASP A 51 12.20 15.56 -7.98
C ASP A 51 11.45 14.40 -8.65
N THR A 52 12.22 13.40 -9.11
CA THR A 52 11.74 12.24 -9.87
C THR A 52 10.91 11.29 -9.03
N LEU A 53 11.04 11.34 -7.71
CA LEU A 53 10.32 10.45 -6.78
C LEU A 53 9.09 11.11 -6.15
N SER A 54 8.97 12.43 -6.21
CA SER A 54 7.85 13.17 -5.63
C SER A 54 6.95 13.81 -6.69
N ALA A 55 5.75 14.20 -6.28
CA ALA A 55 4.83 15.04 -7.05
C ALA A 55 4.06 15.93 -6.07
N ARG A 56 3.62 17.10 -6.52
CA ARG A 56 2.85 18.02 -5.68
C ARG A 56 1.40 17.54 -5.59
N CYS A 57 0.72 17.96 -4.52
CA CYS A 57 -0.70 17.73 -4.40
C CYS A 57 -1.48 18.66 -5.33
N CYS A 58 -2.23 18.13 -6.30
CA CYS A 58 -3.04 18.94 -7.21
C CYS A 58 -4.29 19.53 -6.55
N ALA A 59 -4.71 18.96 -5.42
CA ALA A 59 -5.88 19.45 -4.71
C ALA A 59 -5.60 20.73 -3.92
N CYS A 60 -4.38 20.91 -3.40
CA CYS A 60 -4.03 22.06 -2.57
C CYS A 60 -2.75 22.80 -2.97
N GLY A 61 -2.03 22.32 -3.99
CA GLY A 61 -0.76 22.89 -4.46
C GLY A 61 0.44 22.64 -3.54
N SER A 62 0.26 21.95 -2.41
CA SER A 62 1.34 21.69 -1.45
C SER A 62 2.35 20.68 -1.99
N ASP A 63 3.63 20.95 -1.71
CA ASP A 63 4.78 20.07 -1.97
C ASP A 63 5.01 19.03 -0.85
N LYS A 64 4.41 19.24 0.32
CA LYS A 64 4.45 18.32 1.47
C LYS A 64 3.68 17.02 1.22
N VAL A 65 4.29 16.10 0.48
CA VAL A 65 3.78 14.74 0.23
C VAL A 65 4.72 13.73 0.88
N LEU A 66 4.15 12.81 1.67
CA LEU A 66 4.90 11.79 2.39
C LEU A 66 4.45 10.39 1.95
N GLY A 67 5.42 9.54 1.64
CA GLY A 67 5.21 8.12 1.35
C GLY A 67 5.15 7.31 2.65
N HIS A 68 4.00 6.70 2.94
CA HIS A 68 3.85 5.77 4.06
C HIS A 68 4.00 4.32 3.55
N PRO A 69 4.85 3.48 4.17
CA PRO A 69 4.90 2.06 3.84
C PRO A 69 3.57 1.39 4.20
N GLN A 70 3.09 0.47 3.36
CA GLN A 70 1.77 -0.13 3.56
C GLN A 70 1.72 -1.12 4.72
N THR A 71 2.66 -2.07 4.80
CA THR A 71 2.62 -3.15 5.81
C THR A 71 3.69 -3.08 6.90
N GLY A 72 4.42 -1.96 7.01
CA GLY A 72 5.45 -1.75 8.03
C GLY A 72 6.87 -2.00 7.54
N TRP A 73 7.74 -2.53 8.41
CA TRP A 73 9.18 -2.68 8.14
C TRP A 73 9.44 -3.63 6.95
N PHE A 74 10.28 -3.20 6.00
CA PHE A 74 10.57 -3.86 4.70
C PHE A 74 9.44 -3.92 3.66
N ASP A 75 8.41 -3.07 3.73
CA ASP A 75 7.50 -2.90 2.59
C ASP A 75 8.02 -1.85 1.60
N HIS A 76 8.25 -2.25 0.35
CA HIS A 76 8.67 -1.36 -0.75
C HIS A 76 7.49 -0.64 -1.42
N ARG A 77 6.26 -0.90 -0.96
CA ARG A 77 5.03 -0.28 -1.45
C ARG A 77 4.72 0.97 -0.62
N PHE A 78 4.86 2.14 -1.24
CA PHE A 78 4.69 3.45 -0.60
C PHE A 78 3.43 4.20 -1.05
N ARG A 79 2.57 4.49 -0.09
CA ARG A 79 1.37 5.32 -0.29
C ARG A 79 1.68 6.79 -0.06
N HIS A 80 1.64 7.57 -1.13
CA HIS A 80 1.90 9.00 -1.07
C HIS A 80 0.65 9.76 -0.66
N THR A 81 0.73 10.42 0.49
CA THR A 81 -0.35 11.23 1.08
C THR A 81 0.12 12.66 1.25
N CYS A 82 -0.72 13.62 0.88
CA CYS A 82 -0.44 15.03 1.14
C CYS A 82 -0.67 15.35 2.63
N LEU A 83 0.33 15.91 3.30
CA LEU A 83 0.23 16.29 4.71
C LEU A 83 -0.64 17.55 4.93
N ALA A 84 -0.78 18.40 3.91
CA ALA A 84 -1.57 19.63 4.02
C ALA A 84 -3.07 19.38 3.93
N CYS A 85 -3.52 18.49 3.03
CA CYS A 85 -4.95 18.22 2.83
C CYS A 85 -5.39 16.80 3.22
N GLY A 86 -4.46 15.92 3.59
CA GLY A 86 -4.74 14.52 3.96
C GLY A 86 -5.15 13.62 2.79
N LYS A 87 -5.18 14.12 1.56
CA LYS A 87 -5.56 13.33 0.38
C LYS A 87 -4.45 12.38 -0.03
N VAL A 88 -4.87 11.19 -0.44
CA VAL A 88 -4.00 10.14 -0.96
C VAL A 88 -3.92 10.33 -2.47
N LEU A 89 -2.70 10.40 -2.99
CA LEU A 89 -2.47 10.85 -4.36
C LEU A 89 -2.17 9.68 -5.29
N PHE A 90 -1.06 8.99 -5.03
CA PHE A 90 -0.56 7.94 -5.89
C PHE A 90 0.22 6.89 -5.10
N ARG A 91 0.52 5.78 -5.77
CA ARG A 91 1.39 4.71 -5.28
C ARG A 91 2.74 4.70 -6.00
N THR A 92 3.78 4.33 -5.27
CA THR A 92 5.09 3.95 -5.84
C THR A 92 5.55 2.63 -5.25
N GLU A 93 6.26 1.86 -6.07
CA GLU A 93 6.93 0.63 -5.66
C GLU A 93 8.41 0.78 -6.02
N GLU A 94 9.27 0.68 -5.03
CA GLU A 94 10.71 0.79 -5.25
C GLU A 94 11.25 -0.60 -5.63
N PRO A 95 12.00 -0.74 -6.74
CA PRO A 95 12.56 -2.03 -7.14
C PRO A 95 13.55 -2.52 -6.07
N ARG A 96 13.47 -3.82 -5.76
CA ARG A 96 14.42 -4.53 -4.88
C ARG A 96 15.81 -4.63 -5.49
#